data_AF-A0ABC8RQ30-F1
#
_entry.id   AF-A0ABC8RQ30-F1
#
_cell.length_a   1.000
_cell.length_b   1.000
_cell.length_c   1.000
_cell.angle_alpha   90.00
_cell.angle_beta   90.00
_cell.angle_gamma   90.00
#
_symmetry.space_group_name_H-M   'P 1'
#
loop_
_entity.id
_entity.type
_entity.pdbx_description
1 polymer ?
#
loop_
_entity_poly.entity_id
_entity_poly.type
_entity_poly.pdbx_seq_one_letter_code
_entity_poly.pdbx_strand_id
1 'polypeptide(L)'
;AAHFLFTSDLINADEVEFSTLSGILTAKRVSKAGKLDSSALQNGEAQGSFFIELDFPVVPTIDFNCAEVAAISKSLNGASVIDIKKTAKDDLFVVLPSGEAVEEIQPQFDEIEKCAGRE
;
A
#
# COMPACT_ATOMS: atom_id res chain seq x y z
N ALA A 1 13.67 -2.45 0.78
CA ALA A 1 14.67 -3.21 1.56
C ALA A 1 14.66 -4.70 1.20
N ALA A 2 13.58 -5.45 1.50
CA ALA A 2 13.47 -6.89 1.19
C ALA A 2 13.81 -7.23 -0.27
N HIS A 3 13.27 -6.48 -1.24
CA HIS A 3 13.60 -6.67 -2.66
C HIS A 3 15.10 -6.66 -2.92
N PHE A 4 15.80 -5.63 -2.42
CA PHE A 4 17.24 -5.50 -2.59
C PHE A 4 17.99 -6.68 -1.97
N LEU A 5 17.66 -7.09 -0.73
CA LEU A 5 18.29 -8.24 -0.10
C LEU A 5 18.09 -9.52 -0.91
N PHE A 6 16.89 -9.74 -1.43
CA PHE A 6 16.56 -10.92 -2.21
C PHE A 6 17.20 -10.93 -3.61
N THR A 7 17.33 -9.78 -4.26
CA THR A 7 17.97 -9.68 -5.59
C THR A 7 19.48 -9.65 -5.55
N SER A 8 20.08 -9.16 -4.46
CA SER A 8 21.54 -8.95 -4.37
C SER A 8 22.32 -10.21 -3.98
N ASP A 9 21.64 -11.34 -3.74
CA ASP A 9 22.23 -12.58 -3.22
C ASP A 9 23.03 -12.40 -1.92
N LEU A 10 22.83 -11.28 -1.20
CA LEU A 10 23.42 -11.00 0.11
C LEU A 10 22.87 -11.92 1.19
N ILE A 11 21.68 -12.49 0.97
CA ILE A 11 21.04 -13.42 1.87
C ILE A 11 20.65 -14.68 1.11
N ASN A 12 20.97 -15.84 1.69
CA ASN A 12 20.54 -17.15 1.21
C ASN A 12 19.35 -17.64 2.04
N ALA A 13 18.28 -16.84 2.05
CA ALA A 13 17.04 -17.13 2.74
C ALA A 13 15.86 -16.56 1.94
N ASP A 14 14.72 -17.25 2.03
CA ASP A 14 13.45 -16.80 1.45
C ASP A 14 12.63 -15.97 2.43
N GLU A 15 13.10 -15.78 3.66
CA GLU A 15 12.44 -15.01 4.69
C GLU A 15 13.44 -14.09 5.38
N VAL A 16 13.03 -12.86 5.68
CA VAL A 16 13.83 -11.89 6.43
C VAL A 16 12.93 -11.11 7.39
N GLU A 17 13.42 -10.95 8.62
CA GLU A 17 12.79 -10.14 9.65
C GLU A 17 13.47 -8.76 9.74
N PHE A 18 12.66 -7.70 9.72
CA PHE A 18 13.12 -6.34 9.95
C PHE A 18 12.70 -5.87 11.34
N SER A 19 13.68 -5.48 12.16
CA SER A 19 13.39 -4.73 13.38
C SER A 19 13.09 -3.28 13.01
N THR A 20 11.87 -2.82 13.32
CA THR A 20 11.38 -1.46 13.06
C THR A 20 10.94 -0.78 14.36
N LEU A 21 10.70 0.53 14.32
CA LEU A 21 10.11 1.26 15.46
C LEU A 21 8.71 0.76 15.85
N SER A 22 8.00 0.12 14.91
CA SER A 22 6.65 -0.43 15.11
C SER A 22 6.66 -1.92 15.45
N GLY A 23 7.84 -2.51 15.73
CA GLY A 23 8.01 -3.94 15.98
C GLY A 23 8.68 -4.66 14.81
N ILE A 24 8.51 -5.98 14.78
CA ILE A 24 9.12 -6.86 13.78
C ILE A 24 8.20 -6.95 12.56
N LEU A 25 8.75 -6.75 11.36
CA LEU A 25 8.08 -6.97 10.09
C LEU A 25 8.75 -8.13 9.35
N THR A 26 7.99 -9.16 9.03
CA THR A 26 8.47 -10.32 8.28
C THR A 26 8.19 -10.13 6.79
N ALA A 27 9.21 -10.35 5.96
CA ALA A 27 9.09 -10.37 4.51
C ALA A 27 9.47 -11.74 3.95
N LYS A 28 8.61 -12.29 3.10
CA LYS A 28 8.80 -13.60 2.45
C LYS A 28 8.92 -13.46 0.94
N ARG A 29 9.92 -14.11 0.36
CA ARG A 29 10.07 -14.28 -1.08
C ARG A 29 9.12 -15.39 -1.52
N VAL A 30 8.23 -15.07 -2.44
CA VAL A 30 7.28 -16.02 -3.02
C VAL A 30 7.58 -16.16 -4.51
N SER A 31 8.03 -17.34 -4.92
CA SER A 31 8.31 -17.64 -6.33
C SER A 31 7.05 -17.46 -7.17
N LYS A 32 7.14 -16.73 -8.28
CA LYS A 32 6.05 -16.62 -9.24
C LYS A 32 5.91 -17.97 -9.94
N ALA A 33 4.93 -18.78 -9.54
CA ALA A 33 4.63 -20.02 -10.23
C ALA A 33 4.09 -19.72 -11.65
N GLY A 34 4.97 -19.82 -12.63
CA GLY A 34 4.67 -19.80 -14.06
C GLY A 34 5.72 -20.63 -14.77
N LYS A 35 5.29 -21.64 -15.53
CA LYS A 35 6.12 -22.65 -16.23
C LYS A 35 7.50 -22.13 -16.61
N LEU A 36 8.52 -22.71 -15.98
CA LEU A 36 9.85 -22.74 -16.58
C LEU A 36 9.77 -23.70 -17.77
N ASP A 37 9.47 -23.20 -18.97
CA ASP A 37 9.90 -23.91 -20.16
C ASP A 37 11.43 -23.94 -20.07
N SER A 38 11.96 -25.14 -19.93
CA SER A 38 13.32 -25.48 -19.51
C SER A 38 14.41 -25.10 -20.55
N SER A 39 14.21 -24.05 -21.34
CA SER A 39 15.08 -23.70 -22.47
C SER A 39 15.69 -22.30 -22.41
N ALA A 40 15.52 -21.55 -21.32
CA ALA A 40 16.14 -20.21 -21.16
C ALA A 40 17.35 -20.18 -20.20
N LEU A 41 17.99 -21.32 -19.94
CA LEU A 41 19.28 -21.38 -19.24
C LEU A 41 20.42 -21.22 -20.25
N GLN A 42 20.55 -20.05 -20.87
CA GLN A 42 21.79 -19.62 -21.50
C GLN A 42 22.01 -18.13 -21.23
N ASN A 43 23.13 -17.86 -20.56
CA ASN A 43 23.69 -16.57 -20.14
C ASN A 43 22.98 -15.95 -18.93
N GLY A 44 23.78 -15.66 -17.90
CA GLY A 44 23.36 -15.29 -16.55
C GLY A 44 22.30 -14.20 -16.48
N GLU A 45 21.54 -14.23 -15.38
CA GLU A 45 20.41 -13.36 -15.03
C GLU A 45 19.03 -13.84 -15.50
N ALA A 46 18.64 -15.02 -15.03
CA ALA A 46 17.23 -15.31 -14.78
C ALA A 46 17.08 -15.69 -13.30
N GLN A 47 17.33 -14.74 -12.39
CA GLN A 47 16.68 -14.87 -11.08
C GLN A 47 15.17 -14.85 -11.38
N GLY A 48 14.52 -16.00 -11.24
CA GLY A 48 13.10 -16.14 -11.53
C GLY A 48 12.33 -15.01 -10.85
N SER A 49 11.41 -14.38 -11.59
CA SER A 49 10.59 -13.31 -11.03
C SER A 49 9.91 -13.79 -9.74
N PHE A 50 9.98 -13.00 -8.68
CA PHE A 50 9.39 -13.32 -7.38
C PHE A 50 8.51 -12.16 -6.89
N PHE A 51 7.62 -12.49 -5.97
CA PHE A 51 6.85 -11.53 -5.19
C PHE A 51 7.42 -11.44 -3.78
N ILE A 52 7.10 -10.35 -3.09
CA ILE A 52 7.43 -10.17 -1.69
C ILE A 52 6.12 -10.07 -0.94
N GLU A 53 5.87 -11.04 -0.07
CA GLU A 53 4.76 -11.03 0.85
C GLU A 53 5.20 -10.35 2.15
N LEU A 54 4.38 -9.43 2.65
CA LEU A 54 4.60 -8.72 3.91
C LEU A 54 3.41 -9.00 4.82
N ASP A 55 3.70 -9.45 6.05
CA ASP A 55 2.67 -9.67 7.06
C ASP A 55 2.48 -8.40 7.90
N PHE A 56 1.49 -7.60 7.54
CA PHE A 56 1.14 -6.37 8.27
C PHE A 56 -0.01 -6.63 9.27
N PRO A 57 0.00 -5.97 10.43
CA PRO A 57 -1.12 -6.06 11.36
C PRO A 57 -2.40 -5.50 10.74
N VAL A 58 -3.54 -6.17 11.02
CA VAL A 58 -4.85 -5.69 10.62
C VAL A 58 -5.21 -4.44 11.42
N VAL A 59 -5.58 -3.36 10.72
CA VAL A 59 -6.02 -2.10 11.34
C VAL A 59 -7.54 -1.98 11.20
N PRO A 60 -8.31 -1.92 12.30
CA PRO A 60 -9.75 -1.76 12.22
C PRO A 60 -10.14 -0.34 11.78
N THR A 61 -11.28 -0.24 11.13
CA THR A 61 -11.89 1.04 10.74
C THR A 61 -13.19 1.28 11.49
N ILE A 62 -13.50 2.56 11.71
CA ILE A 62 -14.76 3.05 12.26
C ILE A 62 -15.44 3.97 11.25
N ASP A 63 -16.75 4.14 11.40
CA ASP A 63 -17.51 5.10 10.60
C ASP A 63 -17.08 6.53 10.93
N PHE A 64 -16.97 7.35 9.90
CA PHE A 64 -16.57 8.74 10.03
C PHE A 64 -17.80 9.65 10.19
N ASN A 65 -17.67 10.71 10.99
CA ASN A 65 -18.77 11.64 11.23
C ASN A 65 -19.11 12.45 9.97
N CYS A 66 -20.41 12.54 9.66
CA CYS A 66 -20.94 13.20 8.47
C CYS A 66 -20.63 14.71 8.39
N ALA A 67 -20.42 15.39 9.53
CA ALA A 67 -20.17 16.83 9.57
C ALA A 67 -18.92 17.29 8.79
N GLU A 68 -17.97 16.37 8.55
CA GLU A 68 -16.70 16.67 7.87
C GLU A 68 -16.66 16.20 6.42
N VAL A 69 -17.70 15.49 5.93
CA VAL A 69 -17.76 14.97 4.55
C VAL A 69 -17.65 16.08 3.51
N ALA A 70 -18.28 17.23 3.76
CA ALA A 70 -18.19 18.39 2.87
C ALA A 70 -16.76 18.97 2.82
N ALA A 71 -16.04 18.96 3.94
CA ALA A 71 -14.66 19.43 3.99
C ALA A 71 -13.73 18.47 3.21
N ILE A 72 -13.95 17.16 3.34
CA ILE A 72 -13.22 16.16 2.56
C ILE A 72 -13.55 16.25 1.07
N SER A 73 -14.82 16.39 0.69
CA SER A 73 -15.19 16.59 -0.71
C SER A 73 -14.53 17.85 -1.27
N LYS A 74 -14.52 18.96 -0.52
CA LYS A 74 -13.82 20.19 -0.90
C LYS A 74 -12.31 19.98 -1.08
N SER A 75 -11.67 19.24 -0.18
CA SER A 75 -10.24 18.94 -0.28
C SER A 75 -9.89 18.06 -1.48
N LEU A 76 -10.89 17.38 -2.05
CA LEU A 76 -10.81 16.62 -3.31
C LEU A 76 -11.45 17.38 -4.48
N ASN A 77 -11.49 18.72 -4.43
CA ASN A 77 -12.05 19.59 -5.47
C ASN A 77 -13.52 19.30 -5.83
N GLY A 78 -14.33 19.00 -4.81
CA GLY A 78 -15.76 18.72 -4.96
C GLY A 78 -16.08 17.32 -5.44
N ALA A 79 -15.15 16.37 -5.33
CA ALA A 79 -15.39 14.98 -5.71
C ALA A 79 -16.62 14.40 -4.97
N SER A 80 -17.38 13.56 -5.67
CA SER A 80 -18.52 12.85 -5.11
C SER A 80 -18.05 11.72 -4.22
N VAL A 81 -18.18 11.89 -2.90
CA VAL A 81 -17.76 10.90 -1.90
C VAL A 81 -18.94 10.00 -1.54
N ILE A 82 -18.73 8.69 -1.59
CA ILE A 82 -19.73 7.67 -1.23
C ILE A 82 -19.70 7.37 0.26
N ASP A 83 -18.50 7.20 0.81
CA ASP A 83 -18.30 6.80 2.20
C ASP A 83 -16.94 7.29 2.68
N ILE A 84 -16.81 7.46 3.99
CA ILE A 84 -15.54 7.77 4.63
C ILE A 84 -15.37 6.86 5.84
N LYS A 85 -14.26 6.13 5.87
CA LYS A 85 -13.84 5.33 7.01
C LYS A 85 -12.62 5.94 7.67
N LYS A 86 -12.48 5.72 8.97
CA LYS A 86 -11.38 6.25 9.77
C LYS A 86 -10.70 5.15 10.57
N THR A 87 -9.37 5.19 10.70
CA THR A 87 -8.63 4.30 11.61
C THR A 87 -8.51 4.91 13.01
N ALA A 88 -8.10 4.10 13.99
CA ALA A 88 -7.76 4.58 15.33
C ALA A 88 -6.57 5.55 15.37
N LYS A 89 -5.80 5.65 14.28
CA LYS A 89 -4.69 6.61 14.12
C LYS A 89 -5.07 7.81 13.25
N ASP A 90 -6.37 8.03 13.08
CA ASP A 90 -6.94 9.11 12.30
C ASP A 90 -6.60 9.09 10.80
N ASP A 91 -6.20 7.95 10.23
CA ASP A 91 -6.14 7.79 8.78
C ASP A 91 -7.55 7.78 8.20
N LEU A 92 -7.76 8.54 7.13
CA LEU A 92 -9.02 8.61 6.41
C LEU A 92 -8.96 7.77 5.13
N PHE A 93 -9.96 6.92 4.94
CA PHE A 93 -10.23 6.21 3.69
C PHE A 93 -11.47 6.82 3.05
N VAL A 94 -11.29 7.47 1.91
CA VAL A 94 -12.37 8.11 1.17
C VAL A 94 -12.77 7.21 0.01
N VAL A 95 -14.03 6.77 0.01
CA VAL A 95 -14.57 5.88 -1.02
C VAL A 95 -15.24 6.71 -2.11
N LEU A 96 -14.82 6.47 -3.35
CA LEU A 96 -15.34 7.12 -4.55
C LEU A 96 -16.09 6.13 -5.44
N PRO A 97 -16.90 6.60 -6.41
CA PRO A 97 -17.78 5.75 -7.20
C PRO A 97 -17.11 4.78 -8.15
N SER A 98 -15.89 5.07 -8.61
CA SER A 98 -15.18 4.25 -9.60
C SER A 98 -13.67 4.49 -9.54
N GLY A 99 -12.91 3.62 -10.22
CA GLY A 99 -11.47 3.84 -10.43
C GLY A 99 -11.19 5.08 -11.27
N GLU A 100 -11.99 5.34 -12.30
CA GLU A 100 -11.91 6.56 -13.11
C GLU A 100 -12.10 7.83 -12.25
N ALA A 101 -13.09 7.82 -11.35
CA ALA A 101 -13.29 8.92 -10.40
C ALA A 101 -12.10 9.13 -9.44
N VAL A 102 -11.29 8.09 -9.18
CA VAL A 102 -10.04 8.19 -8.41
C VAL A 102 -8.92 8.79 -9.26
N GLU A 103 -8.81 8.38 -10.52
CA GLU A 103 -7.80 8.90 -11.46
C GLU A 103 -8.01 10.39 -11.77
N GLU A 104 -9.27 10.85 -11.83
CA GLU A 104 -9.63 12.22 -12.17
C GLU A 104 -9.60 13.20 -10.99
N ILE A 105 -9.37 12.73 -9.76
CA ILE A 105 -9.30 13.62 -8.59
C ILE A 105 -8.23 14.69 -8.82
N GLN A 106 -8.55 15.92 -8.45
CA GLN A 106 -7.59 17.02 -8.36
C GLN A 106 -7.47 17.48 -6.90
N PRO A 107 -6.58 16.86 -6.10
CA PRO A 107 -6.47 17.18 -4.67
C PRO A 107 -6.13 18.65 -4.45
N GLN A 108 -6.85 19.31 -3.56
CA GLN A 108 -6.57 20.67 -3.08
C GLN A 108 -5.70 20.56 -1.83
N PHE A 109 -4.38 20.50 -2.01
CA PHE A 109 -3.44 20.23 -0.90
C PHE A 109 -3.58 21.22 0.27
N ASP A 110 -3.81 22.51 0.00
CA ASP A 110 -4.06 23.52 1.04
C ASP A 110 -5.29 23.23 1.90
N GLU A 111 -6.30 22.56 1.33
CA GLU A 111 -7.50 22.14 2.06
C GLU A 111 -7.29 20.77 2.74
N ILE A 112 -6.46 19.89 2.15
CA ILE A 112 -6.07 18.61 2.76
C ILE A 112 -5.27 18.85 4.03
N GLU A 113 -4.35 19.82 4.06
CA GLU A 113 -3.58 20.18 5.25
C GLU A 113 -4.46 20.62 6.43
N LYS A 114 -5.66 21.14 6.15
CA LYS A 114 -6.64 21.55 7.17
C LYS A 114 -7.51 20.40 7.67
N CYS A 115 -7.43 19.22 7.06
CA CYS A 115 -8.21 18.06 7.47
C CYS A 115 -7.63 17.45 8.74
N ALA A 116 -8.48 16.94 9.64
CA ALA A 116 -8.09 16.32 10.90
C ALA A 116 -7.52 14.89 10.75
N GLY A 117 -6.75 14.65 9.69
CA GLY A 117 -6.04 13.39 9.45
C GLY A 117 -4.83 13.24 10.38
N ARG A 118 -4.12 12.11 10.28
CA ARG A 118 -2.90 11.87 11.06
C ARG A 118 -1.86 12.98 10.82
N GLU A 119 -1.40 13.61 11.92
CA GLU A 119 -0.25 14.51 11.95
C GLU A 119 1.09 13.77 11.77
#